data_AF-A0A928B3C7-F1
#
_entry.id   AF-A0A928B3C7-F1
#
_cell.length_a   1.000
_cell.length_b   1.000
_cell.length_c   1.000
_cell.angle_alpha   90.00
_cell.angle_beta   90.00
_cell.angle_gamma   90.00
#
_symmetry.space_group_name_H-M   'P 1'
#
loop_
_entity.id
_entity.type
_entity.pdbx_description
1 polymer ?
#
loop_
_entity_poly.entity_id
_entity_poly.type
_entity_poly.pdbx_seq_one_letter_code
_entity_poly.pdbx_strand_id
1 'polypeptide(L)' 'MRNLVTFFKTERRISRLEEQRDHYLNRIREDSTMFENLKYDEYLEQYARERYHMQRPDEYIYIVE' A
#
# COMPACT_ATOMS: atom_id res chain seq x y z
N MET A 1 1.73 23.17 -37.61
CA MET A 1 1.21 23.61 -36.29
C MET A 1 0.48 22.51 -35.51
N ARG A 2 -0.49 21.78 -36.09
CA ARG A 2 -1.33 20.80 -35.36
C ARG A 2 -0.57 19.58 -34.80
N ASN A 3 0.57 19.20 -35.39
CA ASN A 3 1.33 17.99 -35.04
C ASN A 3 2.25 18.14 -33.80
N LEU A 4 2.83 19.33 -33.58
CA LEU A 4 3.73 19.56 -32.44
C LEU A 4 2.96 19.60 -31.12
N VAL A 5 1.81 20.27 -31.09
CA VAL A 5 0.95 20.33 -29.89
C VAL A 5 0.45 18.94 -29.52
N THR A 6 0.07 18.11 -30.50
CA THR A 6 -0.33 16.72 -30.24
C THR A 6 0.83 15.88 -29.75
N PHE A 7 2.02 16.03 -30.34
CA PHE A 7 3.23 15.35 -29.88
C PHE A 7 3.52 15.66 -28.40
N PHE A 8 3.60 16.94 -28.00
CA PHE A 8 3.84 17.31 -26.60
C PHE A 8 2.74 16.83 -25.64
N LYS A 9 1.48 16.77 -26.09
CA LYS A 9 0.39 16.21 -25.28
C LYS A 9 0.56 14.71 -25.09
N THR A 10 0.99 13.98 -26.12
CA THR A 10 1.28 12.55 -26.04
C THR A 10 2.46 12.28 -25.11
N GLU A 11 3.56 13.01 -25.25
CA GLU A 11 4.73 12.88 -24.37
C GLU A 11 4.36 13.10 -22.90
N ARG A 12 3.62 14.18 -22.59
CA ARG A 12 3.13 14.42 -21.22
C ARG A 12 2.26 13.29 -20.68
N ARG A 13 1.44 12.68 -21.55
CA ARG A 13 0.60 11.55 -21.17
C ARG A 13 1.46 10.31 -20.89
N ILE A 14 2.49 10.07 -21.69
CA ILE A 14 3.45 8.98 -21.47
C ILE A 14 4.15 9.17 -20.13
N SER A 15 4.75 10.33 -19.87
CA SER A 15 5.45 10.59 -18.60
C SER A 15 4.54 10.41 -17.39
N ARG A 16 3.28 10.86 -17.48
CA ARG A 16 2.30 10.65 -16.40
C ARG A 16 1.98 9.17 -16.18
N LEU A 17 1.85 8.38 -17.25
CA LEU A 17 1.61 6.95 -17.14
C LEU A 17 2.82 6.21 -16.56
N GLU A 18 4.04 6.64 -16.89
CA GLU A 18 5.28 6.11 -16.31
C GLU A 18 5.38 6.42 -14.82
N GLU A 19 5.10 7.65 -14.41
CA GLU A 19 5.05 8.05 -13.00
C GLU A 19 4.01 7.23 -12.21
N GLN A 20 2.82 7.04 -12.78
CA GLN A 20 1.78 6.20 -12.18
C GLN A 20 2.22 4.73 -12.07
N ARG A 21 2.83 4.18 -13.13
CA ARG A 21 3.37 2.81 -13.10
C ARG A 21 4.39 2.66 -11.98
N ASP A 22 5.35 3.57 -11.88
CA ASP A 22 6.43 3.48 -10.90
C ASP A 22 5.88 3.65 -9.47
N HIS A 23 4.90 4.53 -9.27
CA HIS A 23 4.18 4.65 -8.01
C HIS A 23 3.52 3.33 -7.59
N TYR A 24 2.75 2.69 -8.49
CA TYR A 24 2.08 1.43 -8.17
C TYR A 24 3.06 0.27 -7.98
N LEU A 25 4.16 0.22 -8.74
CA LEU A 25 5.21 -0.79 -8.53
C LEU A 25 5.89 -0.63 -7.17
N ASN A 26 6.14 0.61 -6.73
CA ASN A 26 6.69 0.87 -5.39
C ASN A 26 5.72 0.44 -4.30
N ARG A 27 4.44 0.80 -4.44
CA ARG A 27 3.38 0.35 -3.54
C ARG A 27 3.27 -1.17 -3.45
N ILE A 28 3.29 -1.88 -4.58
CA ILE A 28 3.25 -3.35 -4.59
C ILE A 28 4.47 -3.93 -3.87
N ARG A 29 5.66 -3.33 -4.04
CA ARG A 29 6.87 -3.80 -3.36
C ARG A 29 6.79 -3.61 -1.83
N GLU A 30 6.31 -2.45 -1.40
CA GLU A 30 6.06 -2.15 0.02
C GLU A 30 5.02 -3.12 0.60
N ASP A 31 3.88 -3.27 -0.07
CA ASP A 31 2.78 -4.15 0.33
C ASP A 31 3.21 -5.63 0.32
N SER A 32 4.04 -6.06 -0.64
CA SER A 32 4.57 -7.43 -0.68
C SER A 32 5.58 -7.71 0.43
N THR A 33 6.35 -6.71 0.86
CA THR A 33 7.26 -6.85 2.01
C THR A 33 6.46 -6.97 3.30
N MET A 34 5.40 -6.17 3.45
CA MET A 34 4.45 -6.30 4.54
C MET A 34 3.80 -7.70 4.55
N PHE A 35 3.36 -8.19 3.39
CA PHE A 35 2.69 -9.49 3.28
C PHE A 35 3.61 -10.67 3.60
N GLU A 36 4.88 -10.64 3.17
CA GLU A 36 5.86 -11.66 3.57
C GLU A 36 6.13 -11.63 5.08
N ASN A 37 6.15 -10.45 5.71
CA ASN A 37 6.28 -10.32 7.17
C ASN A 37 5.05 -10.85 7.94
N LEU A 38 3.86 -10.78 7.34
CA LEU A 38 2.62 -11.33 7.93
C LEU A 38 2.52 -12.86 7.87
N LYS A 39 3.40 -13.55 7.12
CA LYS A 39 3.46 -15.03 7.14
C LYS A 39 4.07 -15.58 8.43
N TYR A 40 4.66 -14.71 9.26
CA TYR A 40 5.17 -15.07 10.58
C TYR A 40 4.13 -14.71 11.64
N ASP A 41 3.67 -15.73 12.37
CA ASP A 41 2.50 -15.69 13.28
C ASP A 41 2.57 -14.56 14.34
N GLU A 42 3.76 -14.23 14.85
CA GLU A 42 3.95 -13.17 15.86
C GLU A 42 3.66 -11.76 15.32
N TYR A 43 4.00 -11.46 14.06
CA TYR A 43 3.81 -10.13 13.47
C TYR A 43 2.37 -9.89 13.01
N LEU A 44 1.68 -10.96 12.61
CA LEU A 44 0.26 -10.90 12.22
C LEU A 44 -0.61 -10.52 13.42
N GLU A 45 -0.36 -11.15 14.58
CA GLU A 45 -1.11 -10.84 15.80
C GLU A 45 -0.85 -9.41 16.28
N GLN A 46 0.41 -8.96 16.27
CA GLN A 46 0.75 -7.59 16.68
C GLN A 46 0.05 -6.55 15.78
N TYR A 47 0.09 -6.73 14.45
CA TYR A 47 -0.56 -5.81 13.52
C TYR A 47 -2.09 -5.79 13.68
N ALA A 48 -2.72 -6.96 13.88
CA ALA A 48 -4.16 -7.04 14.10
C ALA A 48 -4.60 -6.33 15.40
N ARG A 49 -3.80 -6.44 16.47
CA ARG A 49 -4.05 -5.76 17.75
C ARG A 49 -3.89 -4.24 17.66
N GLU A 50 -2.82 -3.76 17.02
CA GLU A 50 -2.55 -2.33 16.90
C GLU A 50 -3.52 -1.63 15.94
N ARG A 51 -3.84 -2.25 14.80
CA ARG A 51 -4.60 -1.60 13.73
C ARG A 51 -6.11 -1.77 13.85
N TYR A 52 -6.56 -2.90 14.39
CA TYR A 52 -7.97 -3.28 14.40
C TYR A 52 -8.51 -3.58 15.81
N HIS A 53 -7.69 -3.41 16.86
CA HIS A 53 -8.05 -3.67 18.26
C HIS A 53 -8.68 -5.05 18.49
N MET A 54 -8.25 -6.04 17.72
CA MET A 54 -8.76 -7.40 17.82
C MET A 54 -8.35 -8.05 19.15
N GLN A 55 -9.31 -8.74 19.78
CA GLN A 55 -9.12 -9.50 21.03
C GLN A 55 -9.21 -10.99 20.73
N ARG A 56 -8.45 -11.83 21.44
CA ARG A 56 -8.66 -13.28 21.35
C ARG A 56 -10.03 -13.64 21.96
N PRO A 57 -10.68 -14.74 21.54
CA PRO A 57 -12.02 -15.12 22.01
C PRO A 57 -12.16 -15.22 23.54
N ASP A 58 -11.04 -15.47 24.24
CA ASP A 58 -10.98 -15.70 25.69
C ASP A 58 -10.25 -14.58 26.46
N GLU A 59 -9.99 -13.43 25.83
CA GLU A 59 -9.18 -12.35 26.39
C GLU A 59 -10.04 -11.15 26.80
N TYR A 60 -10.19 -10.93 28.11
CA TYR A 60 -10.90 -9.77 28.65
C TYR A 60 -9.95 -8.59 28.81
N ILE A 61 -10.11 -7.58 27.95
CA ILE A 61 -9.33 -6.32 28.01
C ILE A 61 -10.16 -5.24 28.71
N TYR A 62 -9.67 -4.75 29.86
CA TYR A 62 -10.22 -3.57 30.50
C TYR A 62 -9.54 -2.32 29.94
N ILE A 63 -10.28 -1.50 29.19
CA ILE A 63 -9.86 -0.15 28.86
C ILE A 63 -10.28 0.74 30.03
N VAL A 64 -9.31 1.32 30.74
CA VAL A 64 -9.56 2.34 31.75
C VAL A 64 -9.21 3.68 31.12
N GLU A 65 -10.19 4.59 31.01
CA GLU A 65 -9.99 5.99 30.61
C GLU A 65 -9.29 6.80 31.70
#